data_AF-A0A3A8J309-F1
#
_entry.id   AF-A0A3A8J309-F1
#
_cell.length_a   1.000
_cell.length_b   1.000
_cell.length_c   1.000
_cell.angle_alpha   90.00
_cell.angle_beta   90.00
_cell.angle_gamma   90.00
#
_symmetry.space_group_name_H-M   'P 1'
#
loop_
_entity.id
_entity.type
_entity.pdbx_description
1 polymer ?
#
loop_
_entity_poly.entity_id
_entity_poly.type
_entity_poly.pdbx_seq_one_letter_code
_entity_poly.pdbx_strand_id
1 'polypeptide(L)'
;MAPGVSALLLLLTGAGTPHRLLHEEAVAPVPWGIADSGRPTSATAPAPRFEPTETVESAVSEGNRFRVHFTRQGPNAVPLADGDGNGVPDFVELVGRTYERVATFYAGLGFRLPPDDATTPGDNGGDGRFDVYLVDFALRADGAFRMETCLDGTTRCTGYMLQENDFTGYGYPSDQEAVEILASHEFFHAVQAAYRPDLGGIASEGTAVWATERFEPALDDLEGFSHYYLELPDRSLLTDPSGPAVGFSYGAGLFFQFANERFGDALLVALLEESVRQPTVRWPLLLDTCLRRDFASSFDAAFTQFTAWNLGTGSRATPGYGYARAEGYAPLVTTASALPTLLSSMRVGGASSRIFEVAGGTSFVSATFEPEPGTDLAALYLLVAAVTDDAVLRVVQVGGPEPLRAQVAAEDATRVVVAVVDSRPQGLGRYGQLCIAATGQDAGCAPVLPPPPDAGMDAGTEDAGTVDAGTGDAGTQDAGSADAGQPQKPIDDPRDPSGADGGCQAAGGPLSGALIALLLGGGLRRRQRRAGADAPQRQT
;
A
#
# COMPACT_ATOMS: atom_id res chain seq x y z
N MET A 1 -61.41 2.26 -19.20
CA MET A 1 -60.95 2.07 -17.81
C MET A 1 -59.45 1.95 -17.85
N ALA A 2 -58.76 2.92 -17.21
CA ALA A 2 -57.42 2.93 -16.58
C ALA A 2 -56.23 2.10 -17.13
N PRO A 3 -54.98 2.57 -16.90
CA PRO A 3 -53.93 2.66 -17.91
C PRO A 3 -52.69 1.80 -17.61
N GLY A 4 -51.68 1.93 -18.48
CA GLY A 4 -50.45 1.16 -18.52
C GLY A 4 -49.49 1.34 -17.35
N VAL A 5 -48.61 0.35 -17.23
CA VAL A 5 -47.46 0.32 -16.33
C VAL A 5 -46.20 0.40 -17.19
N SER A 6 -45.48 1.50 -17.04
CA SER A 6 -44.17 1.75 -17.62
C SER A 6 -43.14 0.76 -17.06
N ALA A 7 -42.36 0.16 -17.95
CA ALA A 7 -41.15 -0.56 -17.59
C ALA A 7 -40.13 0.45 -17.02
N LEU A 8 -39.82 0.30 -15.74
CA LEU A 8 -38.75 1.03 -15.08
C LEU A 8 -37.42 0.40 -15.51
N LEU A 9 -36.75 1.03 -16.47
CA LEU A 9 -35.35 0.77 -16.78
C LEU A 9 -34.55 1.34 -15.58
N LEU A 10 -34.12 0.48 -14.65
CA LEU A 10 -33.07 0.85 -13.70
C LEU A 10 -31.77 0.99 -14.49
N LEU A 11 -31.41 2.25 -14.78
CA LEU A 11 -30.05 2.62 -15.13
C LEU A 11 -29.18 2.39 -13.89
N LEU A 12 -28.44 1.29 -13.86
CA LEU A 12 -27.29 1.11 -12.99
C LEU A 12 -26.20 2.11 -13.44
N THR A 13 -26.27 3.34 -12.94
CA THR A 13 -25.14 4.27 -12.93
C THR A 13 -24.26 3.92 -11.73
N GLY A 14 -23.46 2.87 -11.90
CA GLY A 14 -22.48 2.40 -10.92
C GLY A 14 -21.17 2.09 -11.64
N ALA A 15 -20.67 3.06 -12.40
CA ALA A 15 -19.31 3.08 -12.89
C ALA A 15 -18.88 4.54 -12.77
N GLY A 16 -18.59 4.94 -11.53
CA GLY A 16 -17.78 6.14 -11.33
C GLY A 16 -16.49 5.92 -12.11
N THR A 17 -16.21 6.79 -13.07
CA THR A 17 -14.84 6.91 -13.58
C THR A 17 -13.93 7.05 -12.37
N PRO A 18 -12.86 6.24 -12.22
CA PRO A 18 -11.91 6.46 -11.15
C PRO A 18 -11.41 7.90 -11.28
N HIS A 19 -11.77 8.71 -10.29
CA HIS A 19 -11.20 10.04 -10.15
C HIS A 19 -9.75 9.80 -9.79
N ARG A 20 -8.85 10.22 -10.67
CA ARG A 20 -7.42 10.22 -10.41
C ARG A 20 -7.19 11.13 -9.20
N LEU A 21 -6.94 10.56 -8.02
CA LEU A 21 -6.70 11.35 -6.82
C LEU A 21 -5.36 12.04 -7.01
N LEU A 22 -5.29 13.36 -6.83
CA LEU A 22 -4.07 14.11 -7.17
C LEU A 22 -2.90 13.78 -6.23
N HIS A 23 -3.17 13.19 -5.06
CA HIS A 23 -2.12 12.60 -4.20
C HIS A 23 -1.39 11.41 -4.86
N GLU A 24 -1.97 10.78 -5.89
CA GLU A 24 -1.28 9.80 -6.77
C GLU A 24 -0.05 10.39 -7.50
N GLU A 25 -0.06 11.70 -7.76
CA GLU A 25 0.99 12.40 -8.50
C GLU A 25 2.15 12.86 -7.62
N ALA A 26 2.18 12.48 -6.33
CA ALA A 26 3.28 12.80 -5.42
C ALA A 26 4.61 12.60 -6.15
N VAL A 27 5.27 13.75 -6.34
CA VAL A 27 6.55 13.93 -7.00
C VAL A 27 7.42 12.75 -6.62
N ALA A 28 7.94 12.05 -7.64
CA ALA A 28 8.85 10.89 -7.54
C ALA A 28 9.48 10.79 -6.15
N PRO A 29 9.27 9.67 -5.42
CA PRO A 29 9.39 9.56 -3.97
C PRO A 29 10.43 10.56 -3.49
N VAL A 30 9.96 11.64 -2.85
CA VAL A 30 10.86 12.69 -2.37
C VAL A 30 11.95 11.93 -1.62
N PRO A 31 13.21 11.98 -2.07
CA PRO A 31 14.27 11.31 -1.35
C PRO A 31 14.13 11.75 0.10
N TRP A 32 14.06 10.80 1.04
CA TRP A 32 14.01 11.08 2.47
C TRP A 32 15.28 11.84 2.86
N GLY A 33 15.26 13.12 2.55
CA GLY A 33 16.29 14.10 2.74
C GLY A 33 15.71 15.09 3.73
N ILE A 34 16.54 15.44 4.70
CA ILE A 34 16.30 16.61 5.52
C ILE A 34 16.06 17.78 4.57
N ALA A 35 14.95 18.49 4.75
CA ALA A 35 14.68 19.71 4.02
C ALA A 35 15.81 20.72 4.30
N ASP A 36 16.73 20.87 3.35
CA ASP A 36 17.84 21.85 3.41
C ASP A 36 17.36 23.31 3.29
N SER A 37 16.06 23.50 3.08
CA SER A 37 15.42 24.77 2.79
C SER A 37 14.25 25.01 3.75
N GLY A 38 14.25 26.18 4.37
CA GLY A 38 13.33 26.55 5.45
C GLY A 38 11.85 26.43 5.12
N ARG A 39 11.03 26.68 6.14
CA ARG A 39 9.58 26.49 6.16
C ARG A 39 8.84 27.36 5.13
N PRO A 40 7.59 27.03 4.78
CA PRO A 40 6.79 27.73 3.76
C PRO A 40 6.60 29.25 3.98
N THR A 41 6.81 29.73 5.20
CA THR A 41 6.86 31.14 5.58
C THR A 41 8.12 31.86 5.09
N SER A 42 9.17 31.12 4.75
CA SER A 42 10.43 31.65 4.24
C SER A 42 10.36 31.93 2.74
N ALA A 43 10.77 33.13 2.34
CA ALA A 43 10.84 33.53 0.94
C ALA A 43 11.81 32.67 0.09
N THR A 44 12.71 31.91 0.73
CA THR A 44 13.67 31.02 0.05
C THR A 44 13.23 29.55 0.05
N ALA A 45 12.05 29.23 0.58
CA ALA A 45 11.53 27.87 0.58
C ALA A 45 11.24 27.38 -0.85
N PRO A 46 11.35 26.07 -1.13
CA PRO A 46 10.83 25.49 -2.36
C PRO A 46 9.31 25.62 -2.40
N ALA A 47 8.74 25.65 -3.60
CA ALA A 47 7.30 25.57 -3.75
C ALA A 47 6.80 24.14 -3.41
N PRO A 48 5.55 24.01 -2.91
CA PRO A 48 4.62 25.08 -2.61
C PRO A 48 5.00 25.84 -1.32
N ARG A 49 4.78 27.16 -1.32
CA ARG A 49 5.09 28.09 -0.21
C ARG A 49 4.21 29.33 -0.28
N PHE A 50 4.21 30.13 0.79
CA PHE A 50 3.63 31.46 0.74
C PHE A 50 4.46 32.41 -0.13
N GLU A 51 3.77 33.29 -0.85
CA GLU A 51 4.39 34.36 -1.61
C GLU A 51 4.89 35.46 -0.67
N PRO A 52 6.03 36.13 -0.96
CA PRO A 52 6.57 37.18 -0.09
C PRO A 52 5.64 38.38 0.16
N THR A 53 4.59 38.54 -0.65
CA THR A 53 3.57 39.58 -0.51
C THR A 53 2.38 39.16 0.35
N GLU A 54 2.25 37.89 0.69
CA GLU A 54 1.18 37.37 1.51
C GLU A 54 1.44 37.66 3.00
N THR A 55 0.37 37.88 3.75
CA THR A 55 0.45 38.05 5.20
C THR A 55 0.03 36.74 5.82
N VAL A 56 0.99 36.02 6.39
CA VAL A 56 0.75 34.72 7.00
C VAL A 56 0.22 34.92 8.42
N GLU A 57 -0.95 34.35 8.66
CA GLU A 57 -1.60 34.21 9.96
C GLU A 57 -1.41 32.77 10.47
N SER A 58 -1.66 32.54 11.76
CA SER A 58 -1.69 31.18 12.32
C SER A 58 -2.74 31.04 13.41
N ALA A 59 -3.27 29.83 13.55
CA ALA A 59 -4.19 29.44 14.60
C ALA A 59 -3.68 28.17 15.31
N VAL A 60 -3.85 28.11 16.63
CA VAL A 60 -3.51 26.92 17.42
C VAL A 60 -4.72 26.00 17.46
N SER A 61 -4.52 24.70 17.22
CA SER A 61 -5.59 23.70 17.32
C SER A 61 -6.15 23.61 18.73
N GLU A 62 -7.41 23.20 18.86
CA GLU A 62 -8.10 23.07 20.16
C GLU A 62 -7.37 22.15 21.16
N GLY A 63 -6.70 21.10 20.66
CA GLY A 63 -5.91 20.16 21.47
C GLY A 63 -4.47 20.61 21.74
N ASN A 64 -4.07 21.80 21.27
CA ASN A 64 -2.80 22.44 21.54
C ASN A 64 -1.54 21.68 21.03
N ARG A 65 -1.70 20.69 20.13
CA ARG A 65 -0.58 19.98 19.49
C ARG A 65 -0.13 20.59 18.17
N PHE A 66 -1.05 21.26 17.47
CA PHE A 66 -0.80 21.78 16.13
C PHE A 66 -0.92 23.30 16.06
N ARG A 67 -0.16 23.86 15.14
CA ARG A 67 -0.30 25.25 14.70
C ARG A 67 -0.53 25.24 13.19
N VAL A 68 -1.65 25.81 12.77
CA VAL A 68 -2.04 25.88 11.35
C VAL A 68 -1.71 27.27 10.82
N HIS A 69 -0.85 27.34 9.81
CA HIS A 69 -0.45 28.57 9.12
C HIS A 69 -1.25 28.74 7.84
N PHE A 70 -1.75 29.95 7.59
CA PHE A 70 -2.60 30.26 6.44
C PHE A 70 -2.47 31.73 6.03
N THR A 71 -3.01 32.08 4.87
CA THR A 71 -3.18 33.48 4.43
C THR A 71 -4.63 33.70 3.99
N ARG A 72 -5.09 34.95 4.05
CA ARG A 72 -6.42 35.38 3.55
C ARG A 72 -6.37 36.01 2.16
N GLN A 73 -5.19 36.09 1.58
CA GLN A 73 -4.92 36.80 0.33
C GLN A 73 -3.89 36.05 -0.51
N GLY A 74 -3.91 36.32 -1.81
CA GLY A 74 -2.98 35.71 -2.76
C GLY A 74 -3.45 34.33 -3.22
N PRO A 75 -2.60 33.61 -3.98
CA PRO A 75 -2.90 32.24 -4.44
C PRO A 75 -3.11 31.24 -3.30
N ASN A 76 -2.43 31.39 -2.16
CA ASN A 76 -2.54 30.46 -1.03
C ASN A 76 -3.73 30.77 -0.08
N ALA A 77 -4.69 31.60 -0.52
CA ALA A 77 -5.76 32.08 0.34
C ALA A 77 -6.73 30.94 0.72
N VAL A 78 -7.00 30.76 2.01
CA VAL A 78 -8.01 29.81 2.49
C VAL A 78 -9.43 30.37 2.30
N PRO A 79 -10.49 29.53 2.33
CA PRO A 79 -11.87 29.99 2.40
C PRO A 79 -12.08 30.93 3.61
N LEU A 80 -12.67 32.10 3.38
CA LEU A 80 -12.76 33.18 4.39
C LEU A 80 -13.97 33.09 5.33
N ALA A 81 -14.80 32.06 5.20
CA ALA A 81 -15.95 31.88 6.08
C ALA A 81 -15.48 31.73 7.54
N ASP A 82 -16.13 32.46 8.44
CA ASP A 82 -15.92 32.45 9.89
C ASP A 82 -17.32 32.59 10.51
N GLY A 83 -17.97 31.43 10.67
CA GLY A 83 -19.39 31.35 11.00
C GLY A 83 -19.71 31.78 12.43
N ASP A 84 -18.76 31.62 13.34
CA ASP A 84 -18.91 31.95 14.76
C ASP A 84 -18.31 33.33 15.13
N GLY A 85 -17.56 33.94 14.21
CA GLY A 85 -16.98 35.27 14.36
C GLY A 85 -15.79 35.31 15.32
N ASN A 86 -15.11 34.19 15.53
CA ASN A 86 -13.98 34.09 16.45
C ASN A 86 -12.66 34.63 15.86
N GLY A 87 -12.67 34.99 14.57
CA GLY A 87 -11.54 35.54 13.85
C GLY A 87 -10.66 34.51 13.16
N VAL A 88 -10.95 33.20 13.25
CA VAL A 88 -10.26 32.11 12.55
C VAL A 88 -11.22 31.55 11.49
N PRO A 89 -10.79 31.37 10.23
CA PRO A 89 -11.68 30.78 9.23
C PRO A 89 -12.09 29.34 9.59
N ASP A 90 -13.36 28.97 9.34
CA ASP A 90 -13.95 27.66 9.67
C ASP A 90 -13.12 26.50 9.10
N PHE A 91 -12.54 26.68 7.90
CA PHE A 91 -11.67 25.70 7.24
C PHE A 91 -10.34 25.48 8.01
N VAL A 92 -9.74 26.54 8.54
CA VAL A 92 -8.51 26.46 9.34
C VAL A 92 -8.77 25.70 10.63
N GLU A 93 -9.91 25.94 11.27
CA GLU A 93 -10.30 25.19 12.46
C GLU A 93 -10.60 23.72 12.15
N LEU A 94 -11.26 23.44 11.01
CA LEU A 94 -11.50 22.08 10.53
C LEU A 94 -10.18 21.31 10.38
N VAL A 95 -9.18 21.91 9.74
CA VAL A 95 -7.83 21.35 9.63
C VAL A 95 -7.26 21.07 11.01
N GLY A 96 -7.20 22.07 11.89
CA GLY A 96 -6.64 21.92 13.23
C GLY A 96 -7.32 20.83 14.06
N ARG A 97 -8.67 20.78 14.06
CA ARG A 97 -9.44 19.75 14.78
C ARG A 97 -9.22 18.34 14.21
N THR A 98 -9.05 18.21 12.89
CA THR A 98 -8.87 16.91 12.24
C THR A 98 -7.48 16.33 12.54
N TYR A 99 -6.42 17.13 12.46
CA TYR A 99 -5.08 16.69 12.88
C TYR A 99 -5.04 16.26 14.35
N GLU A 100 -5.76 16.94 15.24
CA GLU A 100 -5.90 16.52 16.65
C GLU A 100 -6.58 15.15 16.81
N ARG A 101 -7.65 14.91 16.05
CA ARG A 101 -8.35 13.60 16.01
C ARG A 101 -7.41 12.51 15.52
N VAL A 102 -6.72 12.73 14.40
CA VAL A 102 -5.78 11.79 13.79
C VAL A 102 -4.64 11.46 14.76
N ALA A 103 -4.00 12.47 15.36
CA ALA A 103 -2.91 12.26 16.31
C ALA A 103 -3.36 11.49 17.56
N THR A 104 -4.53 11.83 18.11
CA THR A 104 -5.11 11.10 19.25
C THR A 104 -5.41 9.65 18.87
N PHE A 105 -5.93 9.44 17.66
CA PHE A 105 -6.25 8.11 17.15
C PHE A 105 -4.99 7.24 16.99
N TYR A 106 -3.96 7.72 16.29
CA TYR A 106 -2.71 6.95 16.12
C TYR A 106 -2.00 6.68 17.45
N ALA A 107 -1.97 7.64 18.37
CA ALA A 107 -1.48 7.39 19.72
C ALA A 107 -2.29 6.31 20.45
N GLY A 108 -3.62 6.30 20.26
CA GLY A 108 -4.52 5.28 20.79
C GLY A 108 -4.28 3.87 20.24
N LEU A 109 -3.80 3.76 18.99
CA LEU A 109 -3.36 2.49 18.39
C LEU A 109 -1.98 2.02 18.89
N GLY A 110 -1.26 2.87 19.64
CA GLY A 110 0.07 2.57 20.17
C GLY A 110 1.23 3.09 19.31
N PHE A 111 0.95 3.88 18.28
CA PHE A 111 2.01 4.53 17.52
C PHE A 111 2.67 5.67 18.32
N ARG A 112 3.97 5.82 18.13
CA ARG A 112 4.73 7.00 18.56
C ARG A 112 4.39 8.16 17.64
N LEU A 113 3.96 9.27 18.22
CA LEU A 113 3.79 10.52 17.49
C LEU A 113 5.16 11.18 17.20
N PRO A 114 5.27 11.98 16.11
CA PRO A 114 6.46 12.77 15.86
C PRO A 114 6.76 13.71 17.05
N PRO A 115 8.05 14.03 17.30
CA PRO A 115 8.41 15.09 18.23
C PRO A 115 7.73 16.41 17.90
N ASP A 116 7.59 17.27 18.90
CA ASP A 116 7.16 18.65 18.67
C ASP A 116 8.31 19.51 18.10
N ASP A 117 7.96 20.71 17.63
CA ASP A 117 8.90 21.62 16.96
C ASP A 117 9.76 22.43 17.95
N ALA A 118 9.58 22.25 19.26
CA ALA A 118 10.41 22.93 20.26
C ALA A 118 11.88 22.50 20.17
N THR A 119 12.13 21.34 19.58
CA THR A 119 13.47 20.75 19.39
C THR A 119 14.06 20.99 18.00
N THR A 120 13.30 21.57 17.07
CA THR A 120 13.74 21.86 15.70
C THR A 120 14.67 23.09 15.68
N PRO A 121 15.93 22.96 15.20
CA PRO A 121 16.83 24.11 15.09
C PRO A 121 16.37 25.11 14.01
N GLY A 122 16.39 26.40 14.32
CA GLY A 122 16.10 27.47 13.33
C GLY A 122 14.68 28.00 13.42
N ASP A 123 14.07 28.27 12.27
CA ASP A 123 12.63 28.60 12.20
C ASP A 123 11.84 27.33 12.50
N ASN A 124 11.09 27.35 13.60
CA ASN A 124 10.29 26.23 14.09
C ASN A 124 8.80 26.58 14.17
N GLY A 125 8.35 27.52 13.32
CA GLY A 125 6.95 27.98 13.26
C GLY A 125 6.49 28.80 14.47
N GLY A 126 7.36 28.97 15.47
CA GLY A 126 7.34 30.07 16.44
C GLY A 126 6.83 29.73 17.83
N ASP A 127 6.26 28.55 18.06
CA ASP A 127 5.68 28.20 19.38
C ASP A 127 5.88 26.74 19.82
N GLY A 128 6.69 25.99 19.07
CA GLY A 128 7.07 24.60 19.37
C GLY A 128 5.98 23.56 19.13
N ARG A 129 4.80 23.93 18.60
CA ARG A 129 3.77 22.97 18.17
C ARG A 129 4.10 22.42 16.80
N PHE A 130 3.55 21.25 16.45
CA PHE A 130 3.75 20.67 15.13
C PHE A 130 3.02 21.50 14.07
N ASP A 131 3.74 21.97 13.06
CA ASP A 131 3.19 22.93 12.10
C ASP A 131 2.51 22.29 10.89
N VAL A 132 1.36 22.87 10.51
CA VAL A 132 0.59 22.55 9.31
C VAL A 132 0.49 23.82 8.47
N TYR A 133 0.96 23.79 7.23
CA TYR A 133 0.95 24.93 6.32
C TYR A 133 -0.08 24.71 5.22
N LEU A 134 -1.04 25.63 5.12
CA LEU A 134 -2.07 25.64 4.08
C LEU A 134 -1.57 26.46 2.87
N VAL A 135 -1.25 25.76 1.77
CA VAL A 135 -0.63 26.33 0.57
C VAL A 135 -1.28 25.77 -0.70
N ASP A 136 -1.23 26.53 -1.79
CA ASP A 136 -1.75 26.13 -3.10
C ASP A 136 -0.74 25.24 -3.82
N PHE A 137 -1.14 24.00 -4.10
CA PHE A 137 -0.34 23.05 -4.87
C PHE A 137 -0.63 23.13 -6.38
N ALA A 138 -1.50 24.03 -6.82
CA ALA A 138 -1.83 24.29 -8.21
C ALA A 138 -2.26 23.03 -8.98
N LEU A 139 -3.06 22.18 -8.35
CA LEU A 139 -3.57 20.91 -8.89
C LEU A 139 -2.46 19.93 -9.29
N ARG A 140 -1.32 19.94 -8.57
CA ARG A 140 -0.18 19.02 -8.81
C ARG A 140 0.01 17.96 -7.74
N ALA A 141 -0.45 18.25 -6.53
CA ALA A 141 -0.58 17.39 -5.37
C ALA A 141 -1.53 18.11 -4.41
N ASP A 142 -1.80 17.56 -3.24
CA ASP A 142 -2.76 18.08 -2.26
C ASP A 142 -2.25 18.00 -0.81
N GLY A 143 -1.18 17.25 -0.57
CA GLY A 143 -0.52 17.14 0.71
C GLY A 143 0.95 16.77 0.57
N ALA A 144 1.72 17.03 1.63
CA ALA A 144 3.00 16.39 1.84
C ALA A 144 3.54 16.55 3.27
N PHE A 145 4.21 15.51 3.77
CA PHE A 145 5.19 15.62 4.86
C PHE A 145 6.55 16.13 4.37
N ARG A 146 7.15 17.04 5.16
CA ARG A 146 8.53 17.52 4.95
C ARG A 146 9.33 17.29 6.21
N MET A 147 10.20 16.28 6.18
CA MET A 147 11.14 15.99 7.25
C MET A 147 12.23 17.08 7.35
N GLU A 148 12.53 17.55 8.55
CA GLU A 148 13.53 18.60 8.80
C GLU A 148 14.72 18.10 9.62
N THR A 149 14.48 17.33 10.66
CA THR A 149 15.58 16.91 11.53
C THR A 149 15.28 15.61 12.25
N CYS A 150 16.32 14.89 12.65
CA CYS A 150 16.23 13.67 13.44
C CYS A 150 16.92 13.89 14.78
N LEU A 151 16.18 13.67 15.88
CA LEU A 151 16.69 13.93 17.22
C LEU A 151 17.67 12.85 17.69
N ASP A 152 17.52 11.63 17.18
CA ASP A 152 18.34 10.48 17.54
C ASP A 152 18.91 9.81 16.27
N GLY A 153 19.95 10.42 15.69
CA GLY A 153 20.64 9.90 14.52
C GLY A 153 19.76 9.89 13.28
N THR A 154 19.27 8.71 12.86
CA THR A 154 18.34 8.53 11.73
C THR A 154 16.92 8.15 12.20
N THR A 155 16.61 8.41 13.47
CA THR A 155 15.33 8.06 14.10
C THR A 155 14.77 9.25 14.88
N ARG A 156 13.49 9.17 15.25
CA ARG A 156 12.75 10.28 15.91
C ARG A 156 12.89 11.57 15.13
N CYS A 157 12.55 11.50 13.85
CA CYS A 157 12.56 12.63 12.96
C CYS A 157 11.26 13.42 13.09
N THR A 158 11.38 14.73 12.95
CA THR A 158 10.28 15.70 12.94
C THR A 158 10.37 16.59 11.70
N GLY A 159 9.33 17.36 11.46
CA GLY A 159 9.16 18.20 10.29
C GLY A 159 7.82 18.92 10.33
N TYR A 160 7.26 19.22 9.16
CA TYR A 160 5.97 19.93 9.05
C TYR A 160 5.09 19.33 7.96
N MET A 161 3.79 19.65 8.01
CA MET A 161 2.81 19.32 6.97
C MET A 161 2.62 20.46 6.00
N LEU A 162 2.46 20.10 4.73
CA LEU A 162 1.86 20.91 3.69
C LEU A 162 0.51 20.29 3.36
N GLN A 163 -0.52 21.11 3.24
CA GLN A 163 -1.83 20.69 2.79
C GLN A 163 -2.45 21.77 1.92
N GLU A 164 -3.21 21.34 0.91
CA GLU A 164 -3.95 22.22 0.02
C GLU A 164 -4.85 23.21 0.79
N ASN A 165 -4.84 24.48 0.37
CA ASN A 165 -5.45 25.58 1.11
C ASN A 165 -6.97 25.68 0.93
N ASP A 166 -7.55 25.16 -0.14
CA ASP A 166 -9.00 25.27 -0.39
C ASP A 166 -9.65 24.10 -1.16
N PHE A 167 -8.87 23.13 -1.64
CA PHE A 167 -9.29 21.96 -2.42
C PHE A 167 -10.12 22.27 -3.70
N THR A 168 -10.12 23.51 -4.16
CA THR A 168 -10.86 23.94 -5.34
C THR A 168 -10.33 23.25 -6.59
N GLY A 169 -11.17 22.44 -7.22
CA GLY A 169 -10.83 21.73 -8.47
C GLY A 169 -10.21 20.35 -8.28
N TYR A 170 -10.04 19.89 -7.03
CA TYR A 170 -9.50 18.55 -6.71
C TYR A 170 -10.54 17.42 -6.83
N GLY A 171 -11.84 17.76 -6.78
CA GLY A 171 -12.91 16.78 -6.97
C GLY A 171 -13.25 15.95 -5.73
N TYR A 172 -12.74 16.32 -4.55
CA TYR A 172 -13.18 15.76 -3.28
C TYR A 172 -14.68 16.01 -3.05
N PRO A 173 -15.42 15.06 -2.44
CA PRO A 173 -16.85 15.24 -2.16
C PRO A 173 -17.15 16.39 -1.18
N SER A 174 -16.22 16.67 -0.26
CA SER A 174 -16.29 17.81 0.66
C SER A 174 -14.91 18.16 1.20
N ASP A 175 -14.77 19.39 1.72
CA ASP A 175 -13.57 19.82 2.46
C ASP A 175 -13.31 18.92 3.68
N GLN A 176 -14.37 18.45 4.36
CA GLN A 176 -14.25 17.53 5.49
C GLN A 176 -13.52 16.25 5.08
N GLU A 177 -13.98 15.63 4.00
CA GLU A 177 -13.43 14.37 3.50
C GLU A 177 -12.00 14.55 2.99
N ALA A 178 -11.74 15.64 2.26
CA ALA A 178 -10.39 15.99 1.81
C ALA A 178 -9.42 16.15 2.98
N VAL A 179 -9.82 16.92 4.01
CA VAL A 179 -8.99 17.13 5.21
C VAL A 179 -8.80 15.82 5.98
N GLU A 180 -9.81 14.96 6.07
CA GLU A 180 -9.69 13.65 6.74
C GLU A 180 -8.71 12.72 6.02
N ILE A 181 -8.77 12.64 4.69
CA ILE A 181 -7.83 11.86 3.87
C ILE A 181 -6.41 12.41 4.05
N LEU A 182 -6.19 13.70 3.80
CA LEU A 182 -4.85 14.28 3.79
C LEU A 182 -4.23 14.32 5.19
N ALA A 183 -5.00 14.69 6.22
CA ALA A 183 -4.47 14.73 7.58
C ALA A 183 -4.11 13.32 8.08
N SER A 184 -4.90 12.30 7.75
CA SER A 184 -4.58 10.93 8.15
C SER A 184 -3.40 10.36 7.37
N HIS A 185 -3.33 10.56 6.04
CA HIS A 185 -2.24 10.10 5.17
C HIS A 185 -0.91 10.77 5.54
N GLU A 186 -0.86 12.10 5.49
CA GLU A 186 0.38 12.86 5.63
C GLU A 186 0.92 12.84 7.06
N PHE A 187 0.03 12.86 8.06
CA PHE A 187 0.47 12.72 9.44
C PHE A 187 0.99 11.30 9.74
N PHE A 188 0.55 10.28 8.99
CA PHE A 188 1.13 8.94 9.12
C PHE A 188 2.58 8.89 8.62
N HIS A 189 2.96 9.68 7.61
CA HIS A 189 4.38 9.86 7.26
C HIS A 189 5.19 10.50 8.39
N ALA A 190 4.62 11.47 9.13
CA ALA A 190 5.25 12.01 10.32
C ALA A 190 5.39 10.97 11.44
N VAL A 191 4.39 10.10 11.62
CA VAL A 191 4.47 8.92 12.50
C VAL A 191 5.59 7.98 12.08
N GLN A 192 5.69 7.60 10.79
CA GLN A 192 6.78 6.78 10.27
C GLN A 192 8.15 7.40 10.58
N ALA A 193 8.29 8.71 10.38
CA ALA A 193 9.51 9.46 10.65
C ALA A 193 9.89 9.48 12.15
N ALA A 194 8.92 9.39 13.06
CA ALA A 194 9.15 9.25 14.50
C ALA A 194 9.87 7.93 14.87
N TYR A 195 9.79 6.94 13.99
CA TYR A 195 10.53 5.68 14.06
C TYR A 195 11.74 5.71 13.13
N ARG A 196 11.53 5.44 11.85
CA ARG A 196 12.54 5.39 10.80
C ARG A 196 11.90 5.84 9.48
N PRO A 197 12.38 6.93 8.86
CA PRO A 197 11.79 7.46 7.63
C PRO A 197 12.03 6.54 6.41
N ASP A 198 13.18 5.86 6.34
CA ASP A 198 13.56 5.07 5.16
C ASP A 198 13.05 3.61 5.21
N LEU A 199 11.75 3.42 4.98
CA LEU A 199 11.12 2.09 4.87
C LEU A 199 11.00 1.59 3.41
N GLY A 200 11.25 2.46 2.43
CA GLY A 200 10.97 2.21 1.01
C GLY A 200 9.58 2.69 0.60
N GLY A 201 9.40 3.01 -0.68
CA GLY A 201 8.20 3.66 -1.21
C GLY A 201 6.93 2.83 -0.99
N ILE A 202 7.00 1.51 -1.17
CA ILE A 202 5.85 0.62 -0.95
C ILE A 202 5.37 0.64 0.50
N ALA A 203 6.28 0.57 1.47
CA ALA A 203 5.90 0.60 2.88
C ALA A 203 5.48 1.98 3.34
N SER A 204 6.15 3.04 2.85
CA SER A 204 5.80 4.44 3.12
C SER A 204 4.37 4.74 2.67
N GLU A 205 4.11 4.69 1.36
CA GLU A 205 2.81 5.08 0.80
C GLU A 205 1.73 4.06 1.16
N GLY A 206 2.04 2.75 1.07
CA GLY A 206 1.04 1.72 1.34
C GLY A 206 0.53 1.76 2.78
N THR A 207 1.38 2.04 3.77
CA THR A 207 0.88 2.20 5.14
C THR A 207 0.22 3.56 5.39
N ALA A 208 0.56 4.61 4.64
CA ALA A 208 -0.15 5.89 4.71
C ALA A 208 -1.57 5.79 4.14
N VAL A 209 -1.76 5.13 2.99
CA VAL A 209 -3.09 4.80 2.42
C VAL A 209 -3.88 3.89 3.35
N TRP A 210 -3.25 2.87 3.95
CA TRP A 210 -3.93 2.06 4.97
C TRP A 210 -4.43 2.91 6.15
N ALA A 211 -3.65 3.92 6.55
CA ALA A 211 -3.95 4.71 7.74
C ALA A 211 -5.20 5.59 7.56
N THR A 212 -5.55 5.97 6.33
CA THR A 212 -6.71 6.82 6.04
C THR A 212 -8.02 6.13 6.43
N GLU A 213 -8.29 4.96 5.87
CA GLU A 213 -9.47 4.16 6.20
C GLU A 213 -9.39 3.53 7.58
N ARG A 214 -8.19 3.28 8.08
CA ARG A 214 -8.06 2.84 9.47
C ARG A 214 -8.56 3.92 10.44
N PHE A 215 -8.28 5.18 10.15
CA PHE A 215 -8.74 6.35 10.92
C PHE A 215 -10.25 6.59 10.74
N GLU A 216 -10.72 6.67 9.51
CA GLU A 216 -12.14 6.89 9.18
C GLU A 216 -12.62 5.84 8.18
N PRO A 217 -13.28 4.76 8.64
CA PRO A 217 -13.74 3.66 7.78
C PRO A 217 -14.80 4.05 6.74
N ALA A 218 -15.35 5.27 6.81
CA ALA A 218 -16.27 5.79 5.82
C ALA A 218 -15.57 6.38 4.58
N LEU A 219 -14.24 6.54 4.62
CA LEU A 219 -13.45 6.96 3.46
C LEU A 219 -13.31 5.81 2.46
N ASP A 220 -13.17 6.16 1.18
CA ASP A 220 -12.99 5.23 0.05
C ASP A 220 -11.60 5.42 -0.63
N ASP A 221 -10.60 5.83 0.15
CA ASP A 221 -9.28 6.17 -0.36
C ASP A 221 -8.56 4.90 -0.86
N LEU A 222 -8.49 3.83 -0.06
CA LEU A 222 -7.90 2.56 -0.48
C LEU A 222 -8.67 1.93 -1.63
N GLU A 223 -10.01 2.03 -1.68
CA GLU A 223 -10.78 1.60 -2.85
C GLU A 223 -10.28 2.30 -4.13
N GLY A 224 -10.07 3.62 -4.07
CA GLY A 224 -9.50 4.42 -5.15
C GLY A 224 -8.17 3.89 -5.67
N PHE A 225 -7.29 3.42 -4.77
CA PHE A 225 -5.95 2.93 -5.12
C PHE A 225 -5.85 1.42 -5.39
N SER A 226 -6.80 0.62 -4.93
CA SER A 226 -6.72 -0.85 -4.93
C SER A 226 -6.41 -1.45 -6.30
N HIS A 227 -6.88 -0.80 -7.37
CA HIS A 227 -6.64 -1.20 -8.75
C HIS A 227 -5.14 -1.24 -9.11
N TYR A 228 -4.32 -0.32 -8.58
CA TYR A 228 -2.89 -0.28 -8.90
C TYR A 228 -2.13 -1.55 -8.52
N TYR A 229 -2.56 -2.25 -7.45
CA TYR A 229 -2.01 -3.55 -7.10
C TYR A 229 -2.70 -4.68 -7.85
N LEU A 230 -4.03 -4.67 -7.89
CA LEU A 230 -4.84 -5.78 -8.41
C LEU A 230 -4.78 -5.93 -9.93
N GLU A 231 -4.35 -4.89 -10.66
CA GLU A 231 -4.03 -4.96 -12.09
C GLU A 231 -2.65 -5.57 -12.39
N LEU A 232 -1.71 -5.47 -11.44
CA LEU A 232 -0.31 -5.86 -11.60
C LEU A 232 0.18 -6.76 -10.45
N PRO A 233 -0.53 -7.86 -10.09
CA PRO A 233 -0.16 -8.70 -8.95
C PRO A 233 1.17 -9.46 -9.16
N ASP A 234 1.71 -9.43 -10.38
CA ASP A 234 3.00 -10.00 -10.75
C ASP A 234 4.18 -9.07 -10.45
N ARG A 235 3.92 -7.79 -10.17
CA ARG A 235 4.90 -6.85 -9.63
C ARG A 235 5.20 -7.19 -8.18
N SER A 236 6.50 -7.17 -7.86
CA SER A 236 7.02 -7.57 -6.56
C SER A 236 6.87 -6.47 -5.52
N LEU A 237 6.39 -6.85 -4.32
CA LEU A 237 6.46 -5.99 -3.13
C LEU A 237 7.90 -5.72 -2.64
N LEU A 238 8.90 -6.39 -3.24
CA LEU A 238 10.32 -6.25 -2.92
C LEU A 238 11.03 -5.21 -3.78
N THR A 239 10.35 -4.53 -4.71
CA THR A 239 10.98 -3.57 -5.61
C THR A 239 10.13 -2.32 -5.71
N ASP A 240 10.62 -1.22 -5.15
CA ASP A 240 9.92 0.06 -5.25
C ASP A 240 9.77 0.46 -6.72
N PRO A 241 8.55 0.81 -7.17
CA PRO A 241 8.32 1.26 -8.53
C PRO A 241 8.95 2.63 -8.75
N SER A 242 9.30 2.93 -10.00
CA SER A 242 9.73 4.26 -10.42
C SER A 242 8.95 4.72 -11.66
N GLY A 243 8.93 6.04 -11.88
CA GLY A 243 8.22 6.64 -13.01
C GLY A 243 6.71 6.42 -12.93
N PRO A 244 6.01 6.07 -14.03
CA PRO A 244 4.55 5.99 -14.06
C PRO A 244 3.94 4.87 -13.20
N ALA A 245 4.77 3.99 -12.63
CA ALA A 245 4.31 2.87 -11.80
C ALA A 245 4.21 3.20 -10.30
N VAL A 246 4.46 4.45 -9.89
CA VAL A 246 4.41 4.87 -8.47
C VAL A 246 3.07 4.60 -7.80
N GLY A 247 1.96 4.61 -8.55
CA GLY A 247 0.64 4.23 -8.05
C GLY A 247 0.60 2.83 -7.42
N PHE A 248 1.49 1.91 -7.83
CA PHE A 248 1.61 0.59 -7.20
C PHE A 248 1.96 0.66 -5.71
N SER A 249 2.74 1.65 -5.27
CA SER A 249 3.07 1.83 -3.85
C SER A 249 1.82 2.17 -3.02
N TYR A 250 0.90 2.97 -3.58
CA TYR A 250 -0.37 3.30 -2.98
C TYR A 250 -1.33 2.11 -2.98
N GLY A 251 -1.46 1.42 -4.13
CA GLY A 251 -2.28 0.21 -4.23
C GLY A 251 -1.79 -0.94 -3.34
N ALA A 252 -0.49 -0.97 -3.02
CA ALA A 252 0.07 -1.91 -2.04
C ALA A 252 -0.47 -1.68 -0.61
N GLY A 253 -1.17 -0.56 -0.35
CA GLY A 253 -2.00 -0.38 0.85
C GLY A 253 -2.94 -1.55 1.11
N LEU A 254 -3.39 -2.25 0.06
CA LEU A 254 -4.22 -3.45 0.19
C LEU A 254 -3.51 -4.58 0.97
N PHE A 255 -2.17 -4.71 0.84
CA PHE A 255 -1.40 -5.68 1.63
C PHE A 255 -1.35 -5.30 3.11
N PHE A 256 -1.25 -4.01 3.41
CA PHE A 256 -1.25 -3.51 4.80
C PHE A 256 -2.65 -3.57 5.43
N GLN A 257 -3.71 -3.35 4.64
CA GLN A 257 -5.08 -3.62 5.03
C GLN A 257 -5.30 -5.10 5.36
N PHE A 258 -4.84 -6.01 4.50
CA PHE A 258 -4.83 -7.44 4.80
C PHE A 258 -4.10 -7.74 6.12
N ALA A 259 -2.89 -7.19 6.29
CA ALA A 259 -2.09 -7.43 7.47
C ALA A 259 -2.81 -6.94 8.74
N ASN A 260 -3.49 -5.80 8.66
CA ASN A 260 -4.27 -5.25 9.75
C ASN A 260 -5.51 -6.10 10.08
N GLU A 261 -6.34 -6.45 9.10
CA GLU A 261 -7.52 -7.28 9.33
C GLU A 261 -7.15 -8.67 9.88
N ARG A 262 -6.00 -9.21 9.45
CA ARG A 262 -5.57 -10.55 9.83
C ARG A 262 -4.87 -10.62 11.19
N PHE A 263 -4.07 -9.62 11.54
CA PHE A 263 -3.16 -9.66 12.69
C PHE A 263 -3.37 -8.50 13.69
N GLY A 264 -4.21 -7.53 13.34
CA GLY A 264 -4.52 -6.35 14.16
C GLY A 264 -3.49 -5.22 14.04
N ASP A 265 -3.81 -4.08 14.64
CA ASP A 265 -3.00 -2.85 14.61
C ASP A 265 -1.58 -3.06 15.16
N ALA A 266 -1.44 -3.95 16.15
CA ALA A 266 -0.18 -4.24 16.81
C ALA A 266 0.92 -4.72 15.84
N LEU A 267 0.57 -5.33 14.70
CA LEU A 267 1.56 -5.76 13.72
C LEU A 267 2.26 -4.57 13.05
N LEU A 268 1.53 -3.52 12.69
CA LEU A 268 2.11 -2.34 12.04
C LEU A 268 2.91 -1.50 13.04
N VAL A 269 2.47 -1.43 14.30
CA VAL A 269 3.29 -0.86 15.38
C VAL A 269 4.59 -1.65 15.53
N ALA A 270 4.52 -2.99 15.59
CA ALA A 270 5.70 -3.85 15.73
C ALA A 270 6.66 -3.71 14.53
N LEU A 271 6.15 -3.55 13.31
CA LEU A 271 6.95 -3.30 12.11
C LEU A 271 7.76 -2.01 12.25
N LEU A 272 7.13 -0.91 12.65
CA LEU A 272 7.82 0.37 12.84
C LEU A 272 8.82 0.31 14.00
N GLU A 273 8.49 -0.36 15.12
CA GLU A 273 9.45 -0.60 16.20
C GLU A 273 10.66 -1.44 15.76
N GLU A 274 10.43 -2.50 14.99
CA GLU A 274 11.50 -3.37 14.50
C GLU A 274 12.41 -2.63 13.52
N SER A 275 11.86 -1.68 12.77
CA SER A 275 12.65 -0.82 11.88
C SER A 275 13.70 0.01 12.63
N VAL A 276 13.42 0.41 13.87
CA VAL A 276 14.36 1.12 14.75
C VAL A 276 15.43 0.18 15.28
N ARG A 277 15.06 -1.06 15.63
CA ARG A 277 16.01 -2.08 16.11
C ARG A 277 16.96 -2.56 15.02
N GLN A 278 16.48 -2.58 13.76
CA GLN A 278 17.21 -3.07 12.60
C GLN A 278 17.17 -2.06 11.44
N PRO A 279 17.89 -0.92 11.56
CA PRO A 279 17.74 0.24 10.66
C PRO A 279 18.21 -0.02 9.22
N THR A 280 19.02 -1.06 8.98
CA THR A 280 19.53 -1.42 7.65
C THR A 280 18.69 -2.51 6.96
N VAL A 281 17.72 -3.09 7.65
CA VAL A 281 16.91 -4.19 7.13
C VAL A 281 15.66 -3.65 6.44
N ARG A 282 15.35 -4.24 5.28
CA ARG A 282 14.21 -3.89 4.44
C ARG A 282 12.90 -4.35 5.09
N TRP A 283 11.83 -3.59 4.88
CA TRP A 283 10.53 -3.82 5.52
C TRP A 283 9.96 -5.25 5.39
N PRO A 284 10.12 -6.02 4.29
CA PRO A 284 9.55 -7.37 4.22
C PRO A 284 10.19 -8.33 5.21
N LEU A 285 11.50 -8.18 5.46
CA LEU A 285 12.26 -8.98 6.43
C LEU A 285 12.00 -8.54 7.87
N LEU A 286 11.78 -7.23 8.09
CA LEU A 286 11.31 -6.72 9.39
C LEU A 286 9.94 -7.30 9.72
N LEU A 287 9.02 -7.32 8.74
CA LEU A 287 7.69 -7.87 8.91
C LEU A 287 7.73 -9.39 9.17
N ASP A 288 8.54 -10.14 8.43
CA ASP A 288 8.76 -11.57 8.70
C ASP A 288 9.28 -11.82 10.12
N THR A 289 10.20 -10.97 10.59
CA THR A 289 10.73 -11.03 11.96
C THR A 289 9.61 -10.84 12.99
N CYS A 290 8.76 -9.82 12.81
CA CYS A 290 7.63 -9.55 13.70
C CYS A 290 6.60 -10.68 13.68
N LEU A 291 6.20 -11.13 12.48
CA LEU A 291 5.21 -12.19 12.30
C LEU A 291 5.63 -13.49 13.00
N ARG A 292 6.91 -13.86 12.91
CA ARG A 292 7.45 -15.07 13.56
C ARG A 292 7.53 -14.92 15.06
N ARG A 293 7.96 -13.74 15.54
CA ARG A 293 8.17 -13.51 16.97
C ARG A 293 6.86 -13.39 17.73
N ASP A 294 5.90 -12.64 17.20
CA ASP A 294 4.77 -12.13 17.98
C ASP A 294 3.40 -12.65 17.51
N PHE A 295 3.29 -13.18 16.28
CA PHE A 295 1.99 -13.51 15.64
C PHE A 295 1.84 -14.96 15.19
N ALA A 296 2.77 -15.85 15.57
CA ALA A 296 2.78 -17.26 15.19
C ALA A 296 2.59 -17.48 13.66
N SER A 297 3.20 -16.61 12.86
CA SER A 297 3.06 -16.58 11.40
C SER A 297 4.43 -16.33 10.74
N SER A 298 4.43 -16.07 9.45
CA SER A 298 5.59 -15.65 8.66
C SER A 298 5.13 -14.77 7.50
N PHE A 299 6.05 -14.02 6.89
CA PHE A 299 5.75 -13.27 5.67
C PHE A 299 5.26 -14.21 4.56
N ASP A 300 5.86 -15.40 4.48
CA ASP A 300 5.45 -16.47 3.58
C ASP A 300 3.96 -16.83 3.73
N ALA A 301 3.53 -17.17 4.94
CA ALA A 301 2.13 -17.52 5.22
C ALA A 301 1.19 -16.34 4.98
N ALA A 302 1.59 -15.14 5.41
CA ALA A 302 0.83 -13.91 5.25
C ALA A 302 0.62 -13.57 3.76
N PHE A 303 1.68 -13.55 2.96
CA PHE A 303 1.61 -13.18 1.54
C PHE A 303 0.82 -14.22 0.71
N THR A 304 0.92 -15.49 1.06
CA THR A 304 0.12 -16.54 0.40
C THR A 304 -1.36 -16.39 0.72
N GLN A 305 -1.71 -16.10 1.98
CA GLN A 305 -3.09 -15.83 2.39
C GLN A 305 -3.64 -14.54 1.74
N PHE A 306 -2.84 -13.48 1.67
CA PHE A 306 -3.16 -12.25 0.94
C PHE A 306 -3.49 -12.52 -0.53
N THR A 307 -2.69 -13.35 -1.21
CA THR A 307 -2.95 -13.72 -2.60
C THR A 307 -4.28 -14.47 -2.75
N ALA A 308 -4.63 -15.33 -1.78
CA ALA A 308 -5.93 -15.98 -1.77
C ALA A 308 -7.07 -14.97 -1.55
N TRP A 309 -6.95 -14.04 -0.60
CA TRP A 309 -7.96 -13.02 -0.34
C TRP A 309 -8.28 -12.17 -1.58
N ASN A 310 -7.25 -11.87 -2.39
CA ASN A 310 -7.42 -11.12 -3.64
C ASN A 310 -8.31 -11.83 -4.68
N LEU A 311 -8.53 -13.14 -4.58
CA LEU A 311 -9.47 -13.85 -5.46
C LEU A 311 -10.93 -13.41 -5.26
N GLY A 312 -11.25 -12.88 -4.07
CA GLY A 312 -12.59 -12.49 -3.67
C GLY A 312 -12.78 -10.98 -3.59
N THR A 313 -12.09 -10.18 -4.40
CA THR A 313 -12.33 -8.73 -4.48
C THR A 313 -13.32 -8.37 -5.59
N GLY A 314 -13.88 -7.15 -5.52
CA GLY A 314 -14.82 -6.63 -6.49
C GLY A 314 -16.07 -7.50 -6.59
N SER A 315 -16.49 -7.85 -7.81
CA SER A 315 -17.69 -8.65 -8.01
C SER A 315 -17.63 -10.03 -7.35
N ARG A 316 -16.44 -10.58 -7.09
CA ARG A 316 -16.26 -11.90 -6.45
C ARG A 316 -16.26 -11.87 -4.92
N ALA A 317 -16.53 -10.70 -4.32
CA ALA A 317 -16.69 -10.56 -2.88
C ALA A 317 -17.69 -11.58 -2.33
N THR A 318 -17.18 -12.51 -1.51
CA THR A 318 -17.94 -13.63 -0.98
C THR A 318 -18.02 -13.49 0.54
N PRO A 319 -19.22 -13.44 1.15
CA PRO A 319 -19.36 -13.31 2.60
C PRO A 319 -18.56 -14.38 3.36
N GLY A 320 -17.73 -13.95 4.31
CA GLY A 320 -16.87 -14.85 5.09
C GLY A 320 -15.58 -15.29 4.38
N TYR A 321 -15.31 -14.77 3.17
CA TYR A 321 -14.06 -14.96 2.46
C TYR A 321 -13.34 -13.63 2.27
N GLY A 322 -12.12 -13.53 2.80
CA GLY A 322 -11.25 -12.39 2.54
C GLY A 322 -11.58 -11.15 3.37
N TYR A 323 -11.47 -9.99 2.74
CA TYR A 323 -11.60 -8.68 3.37
C TYR A 323 -13.02 -8.36 3.82
N ALA A 324 -13.16 -7.57 4.88
CA ALA A 324 -14.46 -7.07 5.33
C ALA A 324 -15.15 -6.20 4.26
N ARG A 325 -14.37 -5.39 3.52
CA ARG A 325 -14.84 -4.46 2.47
C ARG A 325 -14.54 -4.95 1.05
N ALA A 326 -14.41 -6.26 0.84
CA ALA A 326 -13.90 -6.82 -0.42
C ALA A 326 -14.64 -6.36 -1.69
N GLU A 327 -15.94 -6.06 -1.60
CA GLU A 327 -16.76 -5.58 -2.73
C GLU A 327 -16.34 -4.19 -3.23
N GLY A 328 -15.80 -3.34 -2.36
CA GLY A 328 -15.33 -1.99 -2.72
C GLY A 328 -14.00 -2.00 -3.49
N TYR A 329 -13.17 -3.02 -3.27
CA TYR A 329 -11.87 -3.12 -3.95
C TYR A 329 -12.01 -3.52 -5.41
N ALA A 330 -11.07 -3.08 -6.25
CA ALA A 330 -11.04 -3.43 -7.66
C ALA A 330 -11.04 -4.97 -7.87
N PRO A 331 -11.58 -5.48 -8.98
CA PRO A 331 -11.48 -6.89 -9.29
C PRO A 331 -10.03 -7.27 -9.63
N LEU A 332 -9.58 -8.43 -9.16
CA LEU A 332 -8.29 -9.00 -9.52
C LEU A 332 -8.18 -9.26 -11.02
N VAL A 333 -7.19 -8.65 -11.68
CA VAL A 333 -6.91 -8.88 -13.10
C VAL A 333 -6.17 -10.20 -13.28
N THR A 334 -6.62 -10.96 -14.27
CA THR A 334 -6.08 -12.28 -14.61
C THR A 334 -5.66 -12.35 -16.07
N THR A 335 -4.74 -13.25 -16.39
CA THR A 335 -4.38 -13.55 -17.78
C THR A 335 -5.26 -14.68 -18.32
N ALA A 336 -6.22 -14.35 -19.18
CA ALA A 336 -7.08 -15.35 -19.83
C ALA A 336 -6.26 -16.34 -20.69
N SER A 337 -6.52 -17.63 -20.52
CA SER A 337 -5.84 -18.72 -21.24
C SER A 337 -6.84 -19.79 -21.72
N ALA A 338 -6.56 -20.41 -22.86
CA ALA A 338 -7.36 -21.52 -23.37
C ALA A 338 -6.88 -22.86 -22.79
N LEU A 339 -7.79 -23.83 -22.64
CA LEU A 339 -7.43 -25.18 -22.22
C LEU A 339 -7.23 -26.12 -23.43
N PRO A 340 -6.18 -26.96 -23.43
CA PRO A 340 -5.05 -26.95 -22.49
C PRO A 340 -4.07 -25.79 -22.73
N THR A 341 -3.33 -25.38 -21.71
CA THR A 341 -2.27 -24.37 -21.80
C THR A 341 -0.96 -24.86 -21.19
N LEU A 342 0.14 -24.64 -21.92
CA LEU A 342 1.51 -24.89 -21.48
C LEU A 342 2.36 -23.64 -21.70
N LEU A 343 2.91 -23.10 -20.62
CA LEU A 343 3.88 -22.01 -20.64
C LEU A 343 5.25 -22.59 -20.34
N SER A 344 6.07 -22.71 -21.39
CA SER A 344 7.37 -23.39 -21.33
C SER A 344 8.37 -22.73 -20.37
N SER A 345 8.24 -21.43 -20.14
CA SER A 345 8.99 -20.70 -19.12
C SER A 345 8.20 -19.47 -18.69
N MET A 346 8.08 -19.29 -17.38
CA MET A 346 7.46 -18.13 -16.75
C MET A 346 8.25 -17.75 -15.51
N ARG A 347 8.48 -16.44 -15.34
CA ARG A 347 9.04 -15.88 -14.11
C ARG A 347 7.93 -15.47 -13.14
N VAL A 348 8.12 -15.83 -11.89
CA VAL A 348 7.39 -15.32 -10.72
C VAL A 348 8.39 -14.55 -9.84
N GLY A 349 8.08 -13.30 -9.48
CA GLY A 349 8.93 -12.49 -8.59
C GLY A 349 8.71 -12.87 -7.12
N GLY A 350 9.71 -12.62 -6.26
CA GLY A 350 9.49 -12.76 -4.81
C GLY A 350 8.47 -11.73 -4.32
N ALA A 351 7.63 -12.12 -3.35
CA ALA A 351 6.45 -11.38 -2.93
C ALA A 351 5.60 -10.87 -4.13
N SER A 352 5.35 -11.76 -5.09
CA SER A 352 4.42 -11.53 -6.21
C SER A 352 3.71 -12.81 -6.64
N SER A 353 2.70 -12.67 -7.50
CA SER A 353 1.91 -13.78 -8.01
C SER A 353 1.64 -13.65 -9.51
N ARG A 354 1.69 -14.77 -10.23
CA ARG A 354 1.29 -14.84 -11.65
C ARG A 354 -0.04 -15.56 -11.76
N ILE A 355 -1.03 -14.87 -12.29
CA ILE A 355 -2.43 -15.29 -12.20
C ILE A 355 -3.03 -15.48 -13.60
N PHE A 356 -3.59 -16.65 -13.82
CA PHE A 356 -4.23 -17.07 -15.06
C PHE A 356 -5.68 -17.43 -14.80
N GLU A 357 -6.51 -17.26 -15.81
CA GLU A 357 -7.91 -17.68 -15.76
C GLU A 357 -8.23 -18.55 -16.97
N VAL A 358 -8.90 -19.68 -16.72
CA VAL A 358 -9.36 -20.61 -17.74
C VAL A 358 -10.85 -20.89 -17.58
N ALA A 359 -11.47 -21.49 -18.60
CA ALA A 359 -12.88 -21.87 -18.54
C ALA A 359 -13.15 -22.92 -17.45
N GLY A 360 -14.26 -22.74 -16.71
CA GLY A 360 -14.85 -23.78 -15.86
C GLY A 360 -15.83 -24.67 -16.63
N GLY A 361 -16.71 -25.37 -15.90
CA GLY A 361 -17.75 -26.25 -16.45
C GLY A 361 -17.28 -27.68 -16.78
N THR A 362 -16.01 -28.01 -16.52
CA THR A 362 -15.47 -29.37 -16.65
C THR A 362 -15.43 -30.07 -15.30
N SER A 363 -15.29 -31.41 -15.27
CA SER A 363 -15.24 -32.14 -13.98
C SER A 363 -14.13 -31.65 -13.06
N PHE A 364 -12.90 -31.60 -13.57
CA PHE A 364 -11.79 -30.96 -12.87
C PHE A 364 -10.94 -30.13 -13.83
N VAL A 365 -10.36 -29.08 -13.27
CA VAL A 365 -9.20 -28.39 -13.85
C VAL A 365 -8.01 -28.65 -12.94
N SER A 366 -6.90 -29.03 -13.55
CA SER A 366 -5.62 -29.27 -12.90
C SER A 366 -4.59 -28.25 -13.36
N ALA A 367 -3.68 -27.90 -12.47
CA ALA A 367 -2.50 -27.12 -12.78
C ALA A 367 -1.26 -27.76 -12.19
N THR A 368 -0.14 -27.62 -12.89
CA THR A 368 1.17 -28.04 -12.42
C THR A 368 2.18 -26.92 -12.65
N PHE A 369 3.00 -26.62 -11.64
CA PHE A 369 4.15 -25.74 -11.80
C PHE A 369 5.43 -26.51 -11.50
N GLU A 370 6.31 -26.59 -12.49
CA GLU A 370 7.60 -27.26 -12.43
C GLU A 370 8.72 -26.21 -12.49
N PRO A 371 9.33 -25.87 -11.35
CA PRO A 371 10.43 -24.90 -11.30
C PRO A 371 11.67 -25.42 -12.03
N GLU A 372 12.52 -24.50 -12.49
CA GLU A 372 13.78 -24.89 -13.13
C GLU A 372 14.65 -25.75 -12.20
N PRO A 373 15.37 -26.77 -12.73
CA PRO A 373 16.20 -27.64 -11.91
C PRO A 373 17.18 -26.87 -11.00
N GLY A 374 17.24 -27.26 -9.73
CA GLY A 374 18.06 -26.58 -8.72
C GLY A 374 17.42 -25.35 -8.09
N THR A 375 16.18 -25.00 -8.47
CA THR A 375 15.39 -23.98 -7.78
C THR A 375 15.01 -24.47 -6.39
N ASP A 376 15.32 -23.67 -5.37
CA ASP A 376 14.76 -23.85 -4.03
C ASP A 376 13.24 -23.66 -4.08
N LEU A 377 12.48 -24.61 -3.53
CA LEU A 377 11.02 -24.64 -3.57
C LEU A 377 10.36 -24.04 -2.33
N ALA A 378 11.14 -23.64 -1.33
CA ALA A 378 10.60 -23.02 -0.12
C ALA A 378 9.77 -21.77 -0.46
N ALA A 379 8.60 -21.61 0.16
CA ALA A 379 7.73 -20.46 -0.04
C ALA A 379 7.27 -20.28 -1.51
N LEU A 380 7.13 -21.38 -2.25
CA LEU A 380 6.51 -21.42 -3.57
C LEU A 380 5.17 -22.16 -3.49
N TYR A 381 4.11 -21.56 -4.02
CA TYR A 381 2.75 -22.11 -3.95
C TYR A 381 2.05 -22.08 -5.30
N LEU A 382 1.13 -23.01 -5.45
CA LEU A 382 0.16 -23.07 -6.53
C LEU A 382 -1.23 -23.04 -5.91
N LEU A 383 -2.02 -22.04 -6.30
CA LEU A 383 -3.43 -21.92 -5.94
C LEU A 383 -4.27 -22.22 -7.18
N VAL A 384 -5.29 -23.05 -7.02
CA VAL A 384 -6.27 -23.37 -8.06
C VAL A 384 -7.66 -23.15 -7.46
N ALA A 385 -8.36 -22.14 -7.94
CA ALA A 385 -9.64 -21.70 -7.41
C ALA A 385 -10.75 -21.85 -8.44
N ALA A 386 -11.83 -22.54 -8.09
CA ALA A 386 -13.06 -22.52 -8.85
C ALA A 386 -13.89 -21.30 -8.42
N VAL A 387 -14.30 -20.50 -9.40
CA VAL A 387 -15.00 -19.23 -9.18
C VAL A 387 -16.19 -19.10 -10.14
N THR A 388 -17.16 -18.31 -9.73
CA THR A 388 -18.17 -17.73 -10.63
C THR A 388 -17.78 -16.29 -10.98
N ASP A 389 -18.66 -15.59 -11.69
CA ASP A 389 -18.48 -14.16 -11.97
C ASP A 389 -18.66 -13.32 -10.68
N ASP A 390 -19.33 -13.89 -9.68
CA ASP A 390 -19.79 -13.24 -8.45
C ASP A 390 -19.31 -13.89 -7.14
N ALA A 391 -18.56 -15.00 -7.18
CA ALA A 391 -18.12 -15.68 -5.96
C ALA A 391 -16.86 -16.52 -6.13
N VAL A 392 -16.14 -16.70 -5.02
CA VAL A 392 -15.12 -17.74 -4.87
C VAL A 392 -15.79 -18.99 -4.28
N LEU A 393 -15.83 -20.09 -5.04
CA LEU A 393 -16.50 -21.31 -4.60
C LEU A 393 -15.61 -22.17 -3.72
N ARG A 394 -14.35 -22.34 -4.14
CA ARG A 394 -13.36 -23.20 -3.48
C ARG A 394 -11.96 -22.90 -3.98
N VAL A 395 -10.99 -23.03 -3.09
CA VAL A 395 -9.57 -22.80 -3.36
C VAL A 395 -8.78 -24.00 -2.89
N VAL A 396 -7.95 -24.55 -3.77
CA VAL A 396 -6.96 -25.58 -3.44
C VAL A 396 -5.59 -24.93 -3.50
N GLN A 397 -4.86 -24.97 -2.39
CA GLN A 397 -3.50 -24.45 -2.28
C GLN A 397 -2.54 -25.60 -2.01
N VAL A 398 -1.46 -25.66 -2.77
CA VAL A 398 -0.36 -26.60 -2.54
C VAL A 398 0.96 -25.85 -2.48
N GLY A 399 1.85 -26.31 -1.61
CA GLY A 399 3.22 -25.87 -1.46
C GLY A 399 4.07 -27.05 -0.98
N GLY A 400 5.40 -26.91 -0.99
CA GLY A 400 6.30 -27.94 -0.48
C GLY A 400 7.50 -28.21 -1.39
N PRO A 401 8.32 -29.22 -1.04
CA PRO A 401 9.59 -29.52 -1.72
C PRO A 401 9.44 -30.35 -3.00
N GLU A 402 8.21 -30.58 -3.47
CA GLU A 402 7.93 -31.33 -4.70
C GLU A 402 7.35 -30.41 -5.77
N PRO A 403 7.41 -30.78 -7.06
CA PRO A 403 6.70 -30.07 -8.11
C PRO A 403 5.23 -29.86 -7.73
N LEU A 404 4.77 -28.62 -7.88
CA LEU A 404 3.47 -28.21 -7.38
C LEU A 404 2.38 -28.72 -8.31
N ARG A 405 1.42 -29.47 -7.76
CA ARG A 405 0.29 -30.03 -8.51
C ARG A 405 -0.98 -29.85 -7.71
N ALA A 406 -1.98 -29.23 -8.31
CA ALA A 406 -3.27 -29.02 -7.69
C ALA A 406 -4.39 -29.25 -8.72
N GLN A 407 -5.54 -29.66 -8.23
CA GLN A 407 -6.75 -29.77 -9.03
C GLN A 407 -7.94 -29.28 -8.22
N VAL A 408 -8.94 -28.73 -8.92
CA VAL A 408 -10.20 -28.30 -8.33
C VAL A 408 -11.34 -28.86 -9.15
N ALA A 409 -12.43 -29.27 -8.48
CA ALA A 409 -13.67 -29.54 -9.18
C ALA A 409 -14.13 -28.23 -9.87
N ALA A 410 -14.61 -28.31 -11.10
CA ALA A 410 -14.94 -27.11 -11.89
C ALA A 410 -16.34 -27.14 -12.51
N GLU A 411 -17.18 -28.11 -12.16
CA GLU A 411 -18.49 -28.36 -12.80
C GLU A 411 -19.49 -27.22 -12.59
N ASP A 412 -19.49 -26.64 -11.39
CA ASP A 412 -20.34 -25.52 -10.96
C ASP A 412 -19.66 -24.15 -11.13
N ALA A 413 -18.43 -24.11 -11.64
CA ALA A 413 -17.63 -22.89 -11.78
C ALA A 413 -17.77 -22.31 -13.19
N THR A 414 -17.88 -20.98 -13.31
CA THR A 414 -17.81 -20.31 -14.62
C THR A 414 -16.36 -20.22 -15.11
N ARG A 415 -15.41 -20.13 -14.17
CA ARG A 415 -13.98 -19.98 -14.40
C ARG A 415 -13.16 -20.75 -13.36
N VAL A 416 -11.91 -21.05 -13.72
CA VAL A 416 -10.90 -21.50 -12.78
C VAL A 416 -9.72 -20.52 -12.83
N VAL A 417 -9.37 -19.98 -11.67
CA VAL A 417 -8.21 -19.09 -11.49
C VAL A 417 -7.03 -19.92 -10.99
N VAL A 418 -5.89 -19.78 -11.64
CA VAL A 418 -4.64 -20.47 -11.29
C VAL A 418 -3.58 -19.42 -10.96
N ALA A 419 -3.07 -19.43 -9.74
CA ALA A 419 -2.01 -18.51 -9.30
C ALA A 419 -0.74 -19.29 -8.90
N VAL A 420 0.40 -18.88 -9.46
CA VAL A 420 1.73 -19.30 -8.98
C VAL A 420 2.30 -18.17 -8.13
N VAL A 421 2.70 -18.46 -6.90
CA VAL A 421 3.07 -17.48 -5.88
C VAL A 421 4.46 -17.78 -5.37
N ASP A 422 5.34 -16.78 -5.34
CA ASP A 422 6.61 -16.83 -4.59
C ASP A 422 6.48 -15.81 -3.45
N SER A 423 6.23 -16.33 -2.26
CA SER A 423 5.95 -15.56 -1.05
C SER A 423 7.23 -15.22 -0.28
N ARG A 424 8.42 -15.37 -0.88
CA ARG A 424 9.67 -15.01 -0.18
C ARG A 424 9.76 -13.51 0.05
N PRO A 425 10.22 -13.07 1.24
CA PRO A 425 10.45 -11.66 1.54
C PRO A 425 11.75 -11.11 0.92
N GLN A 426 12.44 -11.90 0.08
CA GLN A 426 13.70 -11.52 -0.56
C GLN A 426 13.98 -12.36 -1.81
N GLY A 427 14.88 -11.87 -2.65
CA GLY A 427 15.34 -12.56 -3.86
C GLY A 427 14.74 -11.97 -5.14
N LEU A 428 15.31 -12.37 -6.28
CA LEU A 428 14.96 -11.80 -7.58
C LEU A 428 13.68 -12.44 -8.16
N GLY A 429 13.43 -13.73 -7.92
CA GLY A 429 12.30 -14.47 -8.45
C GLY A 429 12.72 -15.87 -8.93
N ARG A 430 11.77 -16.66 -9.41
CA ARG A 430 11.96 -18.04 -9.88
C ARG A 430 11.37 -18.22 -11.26
N TYR A 431 12.00 -19.09 -12.04
CA TYR A 431 11.49 -19.52 -13.34
C TYR A 431 10.97 -20.94 -13.24
N GLY A 432 9.96 -21.24 -14.05
CA GLY A 432 9.42 -22.59 -14.16
C GLY A 432 8.43 -22.72 -15.30
N GLN A 433 8.01 -23.95 -15.54
CA GLN A 433 7.00 -24.30 -16.52
C GLN A 433 5.64 -24.39 -15.82
N LEU A 434 4.63 -23.71 -16.35
CA LEU A 434 3.24 -23.82 -15.89
C LEU A 434 2.44 -24.61 -16.92
N CYS A 435 1.66 -25.57 -16.45
CA CYS A 435 0.62 -26.19 -17.24
C CYS A 435 -0.74 -26.12 -16.57
N ILE A 436 -1.80 -25.94 -17.36
CA ILE A 436 -3.20 -26.00 -16.95
C ILE A 436 -3.99 -26.87 -17.94
N ALA A 437 -4.72 -27.87 -17.44
CA ALA A 437 -5.50 -28.80 -18.27
C ALA A 437 -6.77 -29.28 -17.55
N ALA A 438 -7.86 -29.49 -18.31
CA ALA A 438 -9.05 -30.15 -17.79
C ALA A 438 -8.90 -31.69 -17.80
N THR A 439 -9.69 -32.39 -16.99
CA THR A 439 -9.74 -33.86 -16.98
C THR A 439 -9.90 -34.42 -18.40
N GLY A 440 -9.05 -35.39 -18.75
CA GLY A 440 -9.10 -36.06 -20.05
C GLY A 440 -8.46 -35.30 -21.22
N GLN A 441 -7.93 -34.09 -20.99
CA GLN A 441 -7.11 -33.38 -21.97
C GLN A 441 -5.63 -33.69 -21.75
N ASP A 442 -4.94 -34.07 -22.84
CA ASP A 442 -3.50 -34.29 -22.81
C ASP A 442 -2.79 -33.03 -23.33
N ALA A 443 -2.17 -32.31 -22.42
CA ALA A 443 -1.49 -31.04 -22.68
C ALA A 443 0.03 -31.22 -22.85
N GLY A 444 0.52 -32.47 -22.84
CA GLY A 444 1.94 -32.76 -22.57
C GLY A 444 2.31 -32.53 -21.10
N CYS A 445 1.31 -32.43 -20.24
CA CYS A 445 1.48 -32.14 -18.81
C CYS A 445 1.39 -33.43 -18.03
N ALA A 446 2.26 -33.59 -17.04
CA ALA A 446 2.25 -34.79 -16.22
C ALA A 446 0.83 -34.99 -15.65
N PRO A 447 0.21 -36.16 -15.85
CA PRO A 447 -1.16 -36.37 -15.40
C PRO A 447 -1.26 -36.17 -13.89
N VAL A 448 -2.11 -35.24 -13.46
CA VAL A 448 -2.57 -35.20 -12.07
C VAL A 448 -3.65 -36.27 -11.96
N LEU A 449 -3.32 -37.38 -11.30
CA LEU A 449 -4.30 -38.44 -11.04
C LEU A 449 -5.37 -37.89 -10.07
N PRO A 450 -6.66 -38.15 -10.32
CA PRO A 450 -7.70 -37.77 -9.37
C PRO A 450 -7.44 -38.44 -8.02
N PRO A 451 -7.81 -37.80 -6.90
CA PRO A 451 -7.77 -38.45 -5.59
C PRO A 451 -8.62 -39.74 -5.66
N PRO A 452 -8.15 -40.85 -5.07
CA PRO A 452 -8.92 -42.08 -5.07
C PRO A 452 -10.29 -41.84 -4.41
N PRO A 453 -11.38 -42.40 -4.94
CA PRO A 453 -12.70 -42.26 -4.34
C PRO A 453 -12.67 -42.86 -2.93
N ASP A 454 -13.03 -42.04 -1.94
CA ASP A 454 -13.35 -42.32 -0.54
C ASP A 454 -13.00 -43.74 -0.03
N ALA A 455 -11.92 -43.85 0.74
CA ALA A 455 -11.92 -44.80 1.84
C ALA A 455 -12.96 -44.30 2.84
N GLY A 456 -14.18 -44.86 2.76
CA GLY A 456 -15.33 -44.44 3.53
C GLY A 456 -15.00 -44.20 5.00
N MET A 457 -15.58 -43.14 5.55
CA MET A 457 -15.86 -43.04 6.97
C MET A 457 -16.67 -44.28 7.37
N ASP A 458 -16.02 -45.24 8.02
CA ASP A 458 -16.72 -46.30 8.72
C ASP A 458 -17.30 -45.70 9.99
N ALA A 459 -18.62 -45.54 9.98
CA ALA A 459 -19.41 -45.35 11.17
C ALA A 459 -19.39 -46.66 11.98
N GLY A 460 -18.32 -46.84 12.75
CA GLY A 460 -18.19 -47.92 13.72
C GLY A 460 -18.91 -47.57 15.03
N THR A 461 -19.99 -48.30 15.25
CA THR A 461 -20.90 -48.31 16.40
C THR A 461 -20.21 -48.42 17.78
N GLU A 462 -20.89 -47.84 18.78
CA GLU A 462 -20.67 -48.09 20.20
C GLU A 462 -20.58 -49.60 20.51
N ASP A 463 -19.61 -49.99 21.34
CA ASP A 463 -19.78 -51.16 22.19
C ASP A 463 -19.12 -50.94 23.56
N ALA A 464 -19.85 -51.36 24.58
CA ALA A 464 -19.60 -51.11 25.99
C ALA A 464 -18.55 -52.09 26.57
N GLY A 465 -17.70 -51.59 27.48
CA GLY A 465 -16.71 -52.42 28.17
C GLY A 465 -16.08 -51.74 29.39
N THR A 466 -16.77 -51.86 30.52
CA THR A 466 -16.40 -51.74 31.94
C THR A 466 -14.94 -51.45 32.38
N VAL A 467 -14.83 -50.43 33.25
CA VAL A 467 -13.97 -50.24 34.44
C VAL A 467 -12.83 -51.23 34.77
N ASP A 468 -11.64 -50.68 35.08
CA ASP A 468 -10.99 -50.97 36.37
C ASP A 468 -10.14 -49.79 36.86
N ALA A 469 -10.12 -49.61 38.18
CA ALA A 469 -9.48 -48.54 38.93
C ALA A 469 -8.08 -48.97 39.39
N GLY A 470 -7.14 -48.01 39.46
CA GLY A 470 -5.81 -48.26 40.00
C GLY A 470 -5.10 -46.96 40.39
N THR A 471 -5.14 -46.66 41.68
CA THR A 471 -4.52 -45.53 42.38
C THR A 471 -3.06 -45.79 42.79
N GLY A 472 -2.27 -44.69 42.89
CA GLY A 472 -1.11 -44.53 43.79
C GLY A 472 0.24 -45.04 43.25
N ASP A 473 1.41 -44.46 43.60
CA ASP A 473 1.75 -43.37 44.50
C ASP A 473 3.24 -42.99 44.30
N ALA A 474 3.59 -41.82 44.82
CA ALA A 474 4.87 -41.21 45.22
C ALA A 474 6.27 -41.87 44.99
N GLY A 475 7.26 -40.98 44.81
CA GLY A 475 8.68 -41.20 45.20
C GLY A 475 9.69 -40.60 44.22
N THR A 476 10.18 -39.35 44.34
CA THR A 476 11.19 -38.76 45.27
C THR A 476 12.44 -38.30 44.50
N GLN A 477 12.98 -37.17 44.97
CA GLN A 477 14.09 -36.34 44.48
C GLN A 477 15.49 -36.97 44.66
N ASP A 478 16.47 -36.44 43.90
CA ASP A 478 17.77 -35.85 44.34
C ASP A 478 18.86 -36.05 43.26
N ALA A 479 19.94 -35.29 43.12
CA ALA A 479 20.37 -33.94 43.52
C ALA A 479 21.78 -33.70 42.93
N GLY A 480 22.14 -32.42 42.74
CA GLY A 480 23.53 -31.86 42.70
C GLY A 480 24.39 -32.15 41.45
N SER A 481 25.30 -31.29 40.98
CA SER A 481 26.01 -30.10 41.52
C SER A 481 26.58 -29.26 40.33
N ALA A 482 26.52 -27.92 40.30
CA ALA A 482 27.55 -26.93 40.73
C ALA A 482 29.00 -27.25 40.23
N ASP A 483 29.86 -26.35 39.71
CA ASP A 483 30.00 -24.89 39.78
C ASP A 483 31.10 -24.36 38.81
N ALA A 484 31.05 -23.04 38.54
CA ALA A 484 32.10 -22.02 38.31
C ALA A 484 33.23 -22.11 37.25
N GLY A 485 33.38 -21.01 36.48
CA GLY A 485 34.69 -20.50 36.06
C GLY A 485 34.75 -19.60 34.79
N GLN A 486 34.51 -18.29 34.92
CA GLN A 486 35.03 -17.22 34.02
C GLN A 486 36.39 -16.69 34.56
N PRO A 487 37.13 -15.70 33.96
CA PRO A 487 37.15 -15.12 32.60
C PRO A 487 38.59 -14.95 32.01
N GLN A 488 38.75 -14.63 30.71
CA GLN A 488 39.94 -13.88 30.22
C GLN A 488 39.59 -12.89 29.08
N LYS A 489 40.04 -11.64 29.24
CA LYS A 489 40.26 -10.56 28.23
C LYS A 489 41.79 -10.42 28.03
N PRO A 490 42.30 -9.44 27.25
CA PRO A 490 42.09 -9.09 25.83
C PRO A 490 43.43 -9.19 25.05
N ILE A 491 43.44 -9.09 23.72
CA ILE A 491 44.68 -8.90 22.95
C ILE A 491 44.57 -7.62 22.12
N ASP A 492 45.61 -6.80 22.27
CA ASP A 492 45.84 -5.48 21.71
C ASP A 492 46.11 -5.46 20.19
N ASP A 493 45.71 -4.33 19.61
CA ASP A 493 46.16 -3.73 18.34
C ASP A 493 47.66 -3.37 18.39
N PRO A 494 48.38 -3.46 17.25
CA PRO A 494 49.06 -2.24 16.79
C PRO A 494 49.10 -2.04 15.26
N ARG A 495 48.57 -0.88 14.85
CA ARG A 495 49.18 0.17 14.00
C ARG A 495 49.69 -0.18 12.59
N ASP A 496 49.02 0.49 11.63
CA ASP A 496 49.46 0.98 10.31
C ASP A 496 50.88 1.63 10.34
N PRO A 497 51.67 1.67 9.24
CA PRO A 497 51.30 2.50 8.08
C PRO A 497 51.69 2.00 6.67
N SER A 498 50.99 2.59 5.71
CA SER A 498 51.46 3.07 4.39
C SER A 498 51.48 2.12 3.18
N GLY A 499 50.74 2.54 2.16
CA GLY A 499 51.28 2.63 0.80
C GLY A 499 50.51 1.88 -0.29
N ALA A 500 49.86 2.68 -1.15
CA ALA A 500 49.70 2.47 -2.59
C ALA A 500 48.50 1.61 -3.11
N ASP A 501 47.50 2.36 -3.56
CA ASP A 501 47.01 2.41 -4.96
C ASP A 501 45.63 1.80 -5.34
N GLY A 502 44.76 2.71 -5.80
CA GLY A 502 43.53 2.50 -6.59
C GLY A 502 42.26 2.98 -5.88
N GLY A 503 41.87 4.27 -5.84
CA GLY A 503 41.59 5.17 -6.98
C GLY A 503 40.20 4.85 -7.56
N CYS A 504 39.13 5.55 -7.18
CA CYS A 504 38.63 6.73 -7.90
C CYS A 504 37.85 7.69 -6.99
N GLN A 505 38.22 8.97 -7.10
CA GLN A 505 37.66 10.11 -6.38
C GLN A 505 36.42 10.68 -7.09
N ALA A 506 35.52 11.23 -6.28
CA ALA A 506 34.56 12.24 -6.69
C ALA A 506 35.30 13.56 -7.04
N ALA A 507 34.84 14.24 -8.07
CA ALA A 507 35.20 15.63 -8.35
C ALA A 507 33.93 16.38 -8.77
N GLY A 508 33.67 17.51 -8.11
CA GLY A 508 32.63 18.46 -8.46
C GLY A 508 33.11 19.56 -9.42
N GLY A 509 32.15 20.10 -10.18
CA GLY A 509 32.13 21.43 -10.80
C GLY A 509 32.54 21.52 -12.29
N PRO A 510 32.10 22.55 -13.06
CA PRO A 510 31.13 23.63 -12.77
C PRO A 510 29.98 23.77 -13.81
N LEU A 511 29.03 24.65 -13.48
CA LEU A 511 27.96 25.21 -14.32
C LEU A 511 28.49 25.87 -15.62
N SER A 512 27.82 25.64 -16.78
CA SER A 512 27.33 26.68 -17.72
C SER A 512 26.92 26.15 -19.12
N GLY A 513 25.71 26.53 -19.55
CA GLY A 513 25.26 26.68 -20.95
C GLY A 513 24.74 25.41 -21.65
N ALA A 514 23.51 25.31 -22.16
CA ALA A 514 22.68 26.34 -22.75
C ALA A 514 21.18 26.04 -22.63
N LEU A 515 20.44 27.11 -22.37
CA LEU A 515 19.00 27.27 -22.53
C LEU A 515 18.66 27.56 -24.01
N ILE A 516 17.37 27.42 -24.36
CA ILE A 516 16.64 27.89 -25.56
C ILE A 516 16.37 26.84 -26.65
N ALA A 517 15.13 26.34 -26.70
CA ALA A 517 14.18 26.70 -27.76
C ALA A 517 12.76 26.19 -27.44
N LEU A 518 11.88 27.13 -27.08
CA LEU A 518 10.43 27.00 -27.06
C LEU A 518 9.88 27.60 -28.37
N LEU A 519 8.79 27.00 -28.88
CA LEU A 519 7.86 27.49 -29.90
C LEU A 519 8.25 27.35 -31.39
N LEU A 520 7.45 26.55 -32.11
CA LEU A 520 6.78 26.91 -33.38
C LEU A 520 5.85 25.76 -33.81
N GLY A 521 4.52 25.97 -33.78
CA GLY A 521 3.57 24.97 -34.27
C GLY A 521 2.08 25.29 -34.13
N GLY A 522 1.68 26.57 -34.07
CA GLY A 522 0.27 26.99 -33.96
C GLY A 522 -0.13 27.94 -35.09
N GLY A 523 -0.06 27.46 -36.33
CA GLY A 523 -0.42 28.23 -37.53
C GLY A 523 -1.93 28.25 -37.77
N LEU A 524 -2.52 29.43 -37.57
CA LEU A 524 -3.85 29.87 -38.01
C LEU A 524 -4.25 29.32 -39.40
N ARG A 525 -5.34 28.55 -39.48
CA ARG A 525 -6.13 28.40 -40.71
C ARG A 525 -7.39 29.26 -40.64
N ARG A 526 -7.24 30.50 -41.11
CA ARG A 526 -8.33 31.39 -41.55
C ARG A 526 -8.99 30.75 -42.77
N ARG A 527 -10.26 30.34 -42.66
CA ARG A 527 -11.15 30.12 -43.81
C ARG A 527 -11.80 31.46 -44.17
N GLN A 528 -11.28 32.12 -45.21
CA GLN A 528 -12.08 33.06 -46.00
C GLN A 528 -12.97 32.23 -46.95
N ARG A 529 -14.28 32.34 -46.81
CA ARG A 529 -15.22 32.13 -47.92
C ARG A 529 -15.72 33.49 -48.38
N ARG A 530 -15.68 33.66 -49.69
CA ARG A 530 -16.00 34.86 -50.47
C ARG A 530 -17.44 35.33 -50.29
N ALA A 531 -17.58 36.64 -50.45
CA ALA A 531 -18.82 37.36 -50.68
C ALA A 531 -19.63 36.78 -51.85
N GLY A 532 -20.94 36.67 -51.63
CA GLY A 532 -21.99 36.68 -52.65
C GLY A 532 -22.91 37.85 -52.34
N ALA A 533 -23.16 38.67 -53.35
CA ALA A 533 -24.03 39.85 -53.31
C ALA A 533 -25.49 39.47 -53.04
N ASP A 534 -26.21 40.32 -52.31
CA ASP A 534 -27.40 40.97 -52.85
C ASP A 534 -27.93 42.05 -51.89
N ALA A 535 -28.26 43.21 -52.48
CA ALA A 535 -29.05 44.26 -51.86
C ALA A 535 -30.54 43.85 -51.84
N PRO A 536 -31.40 44.54 -51.07
CA PRO A 536 -32.13 45.62 -51.73
C PRO A 536 -32.36 46.88 -50.88
N GLN A 537 -32.83 47.89 -51.61
CA GLN A 537 -33.06 49.28 -51.25
C GLN A 537 -34.14 49.52 -50.17
N ARG A 538 -33.85 50.52 -49.34
CA ARG A 538 -34.66 51.68 -48.88
C ARG A 538 -36.18 51.60 -48.81
N GLN A 539 -36.66 52.27 -47.75
CA GLN A 539 -37.91 53.06 -47.68
C GLN A 539 -39.21 52.26 -47.84
N THR A 540 -39.77 51.83 -46.72
CA THR A 540 -40.74 52.64 -45.94
C THR A 540 -40.53 52.39 -44.45
#